data_AF-A0A3D1QAN1-F1
#
_entry.id   AF-A0A3D1QAN1-F1
#
_cell.length_a   1.000
_cell.length_b   1.000
_cell.length_c   1.000
_cell.angle_alpha   90.00
_cell.angle_beta   90.00
_cell.angle_gamma   90.00
#
_symmetry.space_group_name_H-M   'P 1'
#
loop_
_entity.id
_entity.type
_entity.pdbx_description
1 polymer ?
#
loop_
_entity_poly.entity_id
_entity_poly.type
_entity_poly.pdbx_seq_one_letter_code
_entity_poly.pdbx_strand_id
1 'polypeptide(L)'
;MVNKFFYNISSGNPGELIIPSLASFLDGLCKIIPAALIFDVFNTMYLSFANPGTLMDTARLWIVSAVLIAWMPVQYLASGLAYSKTFTAAYAASARGRIALAEQLRKLPLGFLGSRDPGDLTTMMLSDYATVETTISHYVPQMISALAFPVIALLGLSFMNWQMALAMFIALPFSLLIVWLSNGLQLRLSQKHIEAKVDSASRLQEYLLGMREIKSHNLSGERFERLREAFARLMRESIKLEGMMGPVMMVAIAIMRSGLTLMVFLGAYLLAGGELTLPV
;
A
#
# COMPACT_ATOMS: atom_id res chain seq x y z
N MET A 1 10.38 -19.34 -3.30
CA MET A 1 9.05 -18.84 -3.75
C MET A 1 9.10 -17.35 -4.09
N VAL A 2 9.69 -16.51 -3.24
CA VAL A 2 9.85 -15.05 -3.42
C VAL A 2 10.60 -14.66 -4.72
N ASN A 3 11.70 -15.34 -5.07
CA ASN A 3 12.43 -15.03 -6.32
C ASN A 3 11.61 -15.29 -7.60
N LYS A 4 10.73 -16.31 -7.60
CA LYS A 4 9.81 -16.56 -8.73
C LYS A 4 8.73 -15.48 -8.84
N PHE A 5 8.27 -14.95 -7.72
CA PHE A 5 7.28 -13.89 -7.68
C PHE A 5 7.82 -12.58 -8.28
N PHE A 6 8.99 -12.13 -7.82
CA PHE A 6 9.63 -10.93 -8.37
C PHE A 6 10.02 -11.08 -9.83
N TYR A 7 10.53 -12.26 -10.22
CA TYR A 7 10.86 -12.56 -11.62
C TYR A 7 9.63 -12.51 -12.55
N ASN A 8 8.49 -13.04 -12.10
CA ASN A 8 7.25 -13.04 -12.88
C ASN A 8 6.65 -11.64 -13.01
N ILE A 9 6.70 -10.84 -11.94
CA ILE A 9 6.20 -9.45 -11.98
C ILE A 9 7.10 -8.58 -12.85
N SER A 10 8.42 -8.74 -12.78
CA SER A 10 9.37 -7.95 -13.58
C SER A 10 9.53 -8.46 -15.02
N SER A 11 8.67 -9.35 -15.51
CA SER A 11 8.77 -9.96 -16.85
C SER A 11 10.19 -10.46 -17.19
N GLY A 12 10.88 -11.06 -16.21
CA GLY A 12 12.20 -11.65 -16.39
C GLY A 12 13.42 -10.81 -16.02
N ASN A 13 13.26 -9.52 -15.64
CA ASN A 13 14.39 -8.68 -15.21
C ASN A 13 14.20 -8.07 -13.80
N PRO A 14 14.43 -8.84 -12.71
CA PRO A 14 14.24 -8.35 -11.35
C PRO A 14 15.20 -7.21 -10.96
N GLY A 15 16.30 -7.03 -11.71
CA GLY A 15 17.25 -5.92 -11.50
C GLY A 15 16.63 -4.54 -11.75
N GLU A 16 15.60 -4.45 -12.59
CA GLU A 16 14.89 -3.19 -12.88
C GLU A 16 14.04 -2.70 -11.72
N LEU A 17 13.72 -3.57 -10.76
CA LEU A 17 13.02 -3.21 -9.54
C LEU A 17 13.93 -2.58 -8.49
N ILE A 18 15.26 -2.75 -8.61
CA ILE A 18 16.22 -2.24 -7.62
C ILE A 18 16.27 -0.72 -7.64
N ILE A 19 16.38 -0.11 -8.82
CA ILE A 19 16.42 1.35 -8.99
C ILE A 19 15.19 2.06 -8.40
N PRO A 20 13.94 1.67 -8.72
CA PRO A 20 12.76 2.33 -8.18
C PRO A 20 12.57 2.09 -6.69
N SER A 21 12.96 0.91 -6.19
CA SER A 21 12.94 0.60 -4.76
C SER A 21 13.95 1.46 -3.99
N LEU A 22 15.18 1.58 -4.50
CA LEU A 22 16.21 2.42 -3.91
C LEU A 22 15.80 3.90 -3.96
N ALA A 23 15.23 4.36 -5.08
CA ALA A 23 14.77 5.73 -5.21
C ALA A 23 13.63 6.06 -4.23
N SER A 24 12.69 5.13 -4.04
CA SER A 24 11.61 5.27 -3.05
C SER A 24 12.13 5.24 -1.62
N PHE A 25 13.14 4.41 -1.35
CA PHE A 25 13.80 4.36 -0.05
C PHE A 25 14.56 5.66 0.26
N LEU A 26 15.30 6.21 -0.71
CA LEU A 26 15.98 7.50 -0.58
C LEU A 26 14.99 8.65 -0.37
N ASP A 27 13.88 8.67 -1.11
CA ASP A 27 12.79 9.63 -0.90
C ASP A 27 12.23 9.55 0.53
N GLY A 28 12.04 8.33 1.05
CA GLY A 28 11.61 8.15 2.43
C GLY A 28 12.65 8.61 3.46
N LEU A 29 13.95 8.43 3.22
CA LEU A 29 15.01 9.01 4.07
C LEU A 29 14.98 10.54 4.05
N CYS A 30 14.76 11.16 2.88
CA CYS A 30 14.61 12.61 2.76
C CYS A 30 13.42 13.13 3.58
N LYS A 31 12.39 12.32 3.82
CA LYS A 31 11.23 12.65 4.67
C LYS A 31 11.52 12.56 6.17
N ILE A 32 12.56 11.83 6.60
CA ILE A 32 12.96 11.74 8.01
C ILE A 32 13.61 13.05 8.49
N ILE A 33 14.33 13.74 7.61
CA ILE A 33 15.09 14.96 7.97
C ILE A 33 14.18 16.07 8.50
N PRO A 34 13.07 16.46 7.86
CA PRO A 34 12.12 17.42 8.42
C PRO A 34 11.56 17.00 9.77
N ALA A 35 11.26 15.71 9.95
CA ALA A 35 10.74 15.21 11.23
C ALA A 35 11.77 15.37 12.36
N ALA A 36 13.05 15.10 12.09
CA ALA A 36 14.13 15.32 13.04
C ALA A 36 14.36 16.81 13.35
N LEU A 37 14.26 17.69 12.35
CA LEU A 37 14.37 19.15 12.56
C LEU A 37 13.21 19.70 13.39
N ILE A 38 11.99 19.21 13.18
CA ILE A 38 10.83 19.55 14.02
C ILE A 38 11.08 19.11 15.46
N PHE A 39 11.65 17.92 15.67
CA PHE A 39 12.03 17.46 17.00
C PHE A 39 13.06 18.39 17.68
N ASP A 40 14.06 18.90 16.94
CA ASP A 40 15.02 19.89 17.46
C ASP A 40 14.36 21.22 17.86
N VAL A 41 13.35 21.68 17.10
CA VAL A 41 12.54 22.86 17.45
C VAL A 41 11.80 22.64 18.77
N PHE A 42 11.15 21.47 18.94
CA PHE A 42 10.49 21.13 20.19
C PHE A 42 11.46 21.07 21.37
N ASN A 43 12.66 20.50 21.18
CA ASN A 43 13.68 20.45 22.22
C ASN A 43 14.16 21.86 22.63
N THR A 44 14.42 22.73 21.64
CA THR A 44 14.84 24.11 21.87
C THR A 44 13.77 24.92 22.62
N MET A 45 12.49 24.75 22.25
CA MET A 45 11.38 25.37 23.00
C MET A 45 11.31 24.81 24.43
N TYR A 46 11.38 23.50 24.60
CA TYR A 46 11.30 22.86 25.92
C TYR A 46 12.42 23.33 26.86
N LEU A 47 13.67 23.36 26.40
CA LEU A 47 14.82 23.77 27.21
C LEU A 47 14.68 25.20 27.74
N SER A 48 14.10 26.10 26.95
CA SER A 48 13.84 27.48 27.37
C SER A 48 12.71 27.60 28.40
N PHE A 49 11.72 26.69 28.37
CA PHE A 49 10.68 26.61 29.40
C PHE A 49 11.15 25.89 30.68
N ALA A 50 12.01 24.88 30.54
CA ALA A 50 12.47 24.06 31.66
C ALA A 50 13.51 24.77 32.55
N ASN A 51 14.28 25.72 32.00
CA ASN A 51 15.28 26.49 32.74
C ASN A 51 14.88 27.99 32.75
N PRO A 52 14.36 28.52 33.87
CA PRO A 52 13.89 29.92 33.98
C PRO A 52 14.95 31.03 33.81
N GLY A 53 16.15 30.72 33.30
CA GLY A 53 17.25 31.66 33.06
C GLY A 53 17.86 31.60 31.65
N THR A 54 17.42 30.67 30.78
CA THR A 54 17.88 30.59 29.39
C THR A 54 16.89 31.32 28.48
N LEU A 55 17.33 32.43 27.87
CA LEU A 55 16.57 33.12 26.82
C LEU A 55 16.31 32.14 25.67
N MET A 56 15.11 32.17 25.10
CA MET A 56 14.77 31.40 23.91
C MET A 56 15.78 31.71 22.81
N ASP A 57 16.52 30.71 22.33
CA ASP A 57 17.44 30.85 21.20
C ASP A 57 16.64 31.02 19.90
N THR A 58 16.13 32.24 19.74
CA THR A 58 15.28 32.65 18.62
C THR A 58 16.08 32.56 17.31
N ALA A 59 17.41 32.73 17.37
CA ALA A 59 18.28 32.57 16.22
C ALA A 59 18.30 31.12 15.72
N ARG A 60 18.42 30.13 16.61
CA ARG A 60 18.34 28.70 16.24
C ARG A 60 16.98 28.36 15.63
N LEU A 61 15.88 28.89 16.17
CA LEU A 61 14.53 28.66 15.62
C LEU A 61 14.37 29.24 14.21
N TRP A 62 14.89 30.44 13.95
CA TRP A 62 14.89 31.03 12.60
C TRP A 62 15.78 30.25 11.63
N ILE A 63 16.94 29.77 12.08
CA ILE A 63 17.84 28.95 11.27
C ILE A 63 17.16 27.63 10.89
N VAL A 64 16.57 26.91 11.85
CA VAL A 64 15.87 25.64 11.57
C VAL A 64 14.67 25.88 10.65
N SER A 65 13.93 26.97 10.84
CA SER A 65 12.82 27.35 9.94
C SER A 65 13.30 27.65 8.52
N ALA A 66 14.40 28.39 8.37
CA ALA A 66 15.01 28.68 7.07
C ALA A 66 15.53 27.40 6.39
N VAL A 67 16.13 26.48 7.15
CA VAL A 67 16.57 25.17 6.68
C VAL A 67 15.38 24.32 6.23
N LEU A 68 14.26 24.31 6.96
CA LEU A 68 13.04 23.61 6.56
C LEU A 68 12.48 24.16 5.25
N ILE A 69 12.43 25.48 5.07
CA ILE A 69 12.00 26.11 3.82
C ILE A 69 12.94 25.74 2.67
N ALA A 70 14.26 25.78 2.90
CA ALA A 70 15.25 25.37 1.92
C ALA A 70 15.21 23.86 1.60
N TRP A 71 14.74 23.04 2.53
CA TRP A 71 14.58 21.61 2.34
C TRP A 71 13.38 21.27 1.44
N MET A 72 12.33 22.10 1.41
CA MET A 72 11.15 21.87 0.55
C MET A 72 11.50 21.64 -0.93
N PRO A 73 12.31 22.47 -1.61
CA PRO A 73 12.69 22.22 -3.00
C PRO A 73 13.57 20.98 -3.16
N VAL A 74 14.46 20.68 -2.20
CA VAL A 74 15.27 19.45 -2.22
C VAL A 74 14.37 18.22 -2.15
N GLN A 75 13.39 18.24 -1.25
CA GLN A 75 12.40 17.19 -1.10
C GLN A 75 11.52 17.05 -2.35
N TYR A 76 11.07 18.16 -2.94
CA TYR A 76 10.30 18.15 -4.19
C TYR A 76 11.10 17.50 -5.34
N LEU A 77 12.38 17.86 -5.48
CA LEU A 77 13.26 17.26 -6.48
C LEU A 77 13.50 15.78 -6.23
N ALA A 78 13.77 15.39 -4.97
CA ALA A 78 13.98 13.99 -4.59
C ALA A 78 12.73 13.14 -4.87
N SER A 79 11.55 13.60 -4.44
CA SER A 79 10.28 12.94 -4.72
C SER A 79 9.96 12.88 -6.21
N GLY A 80 10.24 13.95 -6.97
CA GLY A 80 10.05 13.99 -8.41
C GLY A 80 10.95 13.00 -9.16
N LEU A 81 12.22 12.89 -8.77
CA LEU A 81 13.15 11.91 -9.32
C LEU A 81 12.73 10.48 -8.97
N ALA A 82 12.35 10.22 -7.72
CA ALA A 82 11.86 8.92 -7.29
C ALA A 82 10.60 8.50 -8.04
N TYR A 83 9.65 9.44 -8.20
CA TYR A 83 8.44 9.23 -8.98
C TYR A 83 8.77 8.90 -10.45
N SER A 84 9.62 9.71 -11.10
CA SER A 84 10.02 9.48 -12.48
C SER A 84 10.68 8.11 -12.66
N LYS A 85 11.66 7.75 -11.83
CA LYS A 85 12.34 6.45 -11.91
C LYS A 85 11.38 5.27 -11.69
N THR A 86 10.43 5.42 -10.79
CA THR A 86 9.44 4.37 -10.46
C THR A 86 8.47 4.13 -11.60
N PHE A 87 7.87 5.20 -12.13
CA PHE A 87 6.89 5.08 -13.21
C PHE A 87 7.55 4.73 -14.54
N THR A 88 8.70 5.32 -14.88
CA THR A 88 9.40 4.96 -16.12
C THR A 88 9.83 3.49 -16.13
N ALA A 89 10.30 2.96 -15.00
CA ALA A 89 10.62 1.54 -14.88
C ALA A 89 9.38 0.65 -15.06
N ALA A 90 8.26 1.01 -14.43
CA ALA A 90 7.00 0.28 -14.56
C ALA A 90 6.46 0.26 -16.00
N TYR A 91 6.42 1.42 -16.66
CA TYR A 91 5.98 1.53 -18.05
C TYR A 91 6.89 0.77 -19.02
N ALA A 92 8.21 0.86 -18.83
CA ALA A 92 9.17 0.13 -19.67
C ALA A 92 9.03 -1.39 -19.51
N ALA A 93 8.81 -1.88 -18.29
CA ALA A 93 8.58 -3.29 -18.02
C ALA A 93 7.26 -3.78 -18.62
N SER A 94 6.18 -2.99 -18.49
CA SER A 94 4.87 -3.25 -19.11
C SER A 94 4.98 -3.34 -20.63
N ALA A 95 5.66 -2.38 -21.26
CA ALA A 95 5.87 -2.37 -22.71
C ALA A 95 6.66 -3.60 -23.20
N ARG A 96 7.78 -3.93 -22.56
CA ARG A 96 8.57 -5.13 -22.89
C ARG A 96 7.76 -6.40 -22.75
N GLY A 97 6.99 -6.52 -21.66
CA GLY A 97 6.12 -7.65 -21.42
C GLY A 97 5.09 -7.83 -22.53
N ARG A 98 4.38 -6.74 -22.89
CA ARG A 98 3.40 -6.76 -24.00
C ARG A 98 4.02 -7.18 -25.34
N ILE A 99 5.22 -6.68 -25.65
CA ILE A 99 5.95 -7.07 -26.88
C ILE A 99 6.35 -8.55 -26.85
N ALA A 100 6.87 -9.04 -25.72
CA ALA A 100 7.26 -10.44 -25.57
C ALA A 100 6.07 -11.39 -25.69
N LEU A 101 4.92 -11.02 -25.10
CA LEU A 101 3.68 -11.79 -25.22
C LEU A 101 3.15 -11.79 -26.65
N ALA A 102 3.19 -10.65 -27.35
CA ALA A 102 2.82 -10.56 -28.76
C ALA A 102 3.69 -11.46 -29.64
N GLU A 103 5.00 -11.49 -29.42
CA GLU A 103 5.92 -12.37 -30.13
C GLU A 103 5.69 -13.85 -29.84
N GLN A 104 5.31 -14.19 -28.61
CA GLN A 104 4.97 -15.57 -28.25
C GLN A 104 3.65 -16.00 -28.90
N LEU A 105 2.66 -15.12 -28.94
CA LEU A 105 1.40 -15.32 -29.65
C LEU A 105 1.62 -15.60 -31.14
N ARG A 106 2.56 -14.89 -31.77
CA ARG A 106 2.92 -15.10 -33.18
C ARG A 106 3.51 -16.49 -33.47
N LYS A 107 4.19 -17.09 -32.50
CA LYS A 107 4.87 -18.40 -32.64
C LYS A 107 3.99 -19.59 -32.27
N LEU A 108 2.83 -19.35 -31.68
CA LEU A 108 1.92 -20.42 -31.25
C LEU A 108 1.17 -21.03 -32.44
N PRO A 109 0.95 -22.36 -32.45
CA PRO A 109 0.21 -23.02 -33.53
C PRO A 109 -1.24 -22.54 -33.56
N LEU A 110 -1.80 -22.40 -34.76
CA LEU A 110 -3.19 -21.96 -34.98
C LEU A 110 -4.22 -22.84 -34.24
N GLY A 111 -3.92 -24.12 -34.00
CA GLY A 111 -4.77 -24.99 -33.19
C GLY A 111 -4.88 -24.57 -31.72
N PHE A 112 -3.83 -23.97 -31.14
CA PHE A 112 -3.88 -23.39 -29.80
C PHE A 112 -4.65 -22.06 -29.80
N LEU A 113 -4.38 -21.18 -30.78
CA LEU A 113 -5.11 -19.91 -30.91
C LEU A 113 -6.60 -20.11 -31.17
N GLY A 114 -6.99 -21.08 -31.99
CA GLY A 114 -8.39 -21.40 -32.29
C GLY A 114 -9.15 -22.03 -31.12
N SER A 115 -8.45 -22.56 -30.12
CA SER A 115 -9.04 -23.13 -28.90
C SER A 115 -9.29 -22.12 -27.78
N ARG A 116 -8.79 -20.88 -27.94
CA ARG A 116 -8.89 -19.79 -26.96
C ARG A 116 -9.76 -18.66 -27.50
N ASP A 117 -10.52 -18.02 -26.61
CA ASP A 117 -11.31 -16.85 -26.99
C ASP A 117 -10.37 -15.67 -27.32
N PRO A 118 -10.50 -15.01 -28.48
CA PRO A 118 -9.76 -13.78 -28.78
C PRO A 118 -9.93 -12.69 -27.70
N GLY A 119 -11.08 -12.66 -27.02
CA GLY A 119 -11.36 -11.80 -25.87
C GLY A 119 -10.44 -12.07 -24.67
N ASP A 120 -10.12 -13.34 -24.40
CA ASP A 120 -9.19 -13.71 -23.32
C ASP A 120 -7.77 -13.25 -23.64
N LEU A 121 -7.35 -13.40 -24.90
CA LEU A 121 -6.01 -12.99 -25.36
C LEU A 121 -5.83 -11.48 -25.30
N THR A 122 -6.85 -10.72 -25.72
CA THR A 122 -6.85 -9.26 -25.64
C THR A 122 -6.90 -8.76 -24.20
N THR A 123 -7.68 -9.41 -23.33
CA THR A 123 -7.71 -9.13 -21.89
C THR A 123 -6.33 -9.35 -21.26
N MET A 124 -5.67 -10.46 -21.61
CA MET A 124 -4.32 -10.78 -21.13
C MET A 124 -3.28 -9.74 -21.59
N MET A 125 -3.39 -9.21 -22.82
CA MET A 125 -2.47 -8.17 -23.32
C MET A 125 -2.68 -6.80 -22.65
N LEU A 126 -3.94 -6.44 -22.38
CA LEU A 126 -4.29 -5.10 -21.94
C LEU A 126 -4.38 -5.01 -20.41
N SER A 127 -5.21 -5.86 -19.80
CA SER A 127 -5.59 -5.79 -18.39
C SER A 127 -4.53 -6.40 -17.46
N ASP A 128 -3.98 -7.56 -17.81
CA ASP A 128 -2.98 -8.21 -16.95
C ASP A 128 -1.69 -7.39 -16.89
N TYR A 129 -1.23 -6.84 -18.03
CA TYR A 129 -0.07 -5.96 -18.05
C TYR A 129 -0.31 -4.61 -17.35
N ALA A 130 -1.53 -4.07 -17.39
CA ALA A 130 -1.87 -2.91 -16.58
C ALA A 130 -1.78 -3.23 -15.08
N THR A 131 -2.18 -4.44 -14.68
CA THR A 131 -2.05 -4.92 -13.30
C THR A 131 -0.58 -5.13 -12.88
N VAL A 132 0.26 -5.61 -13.79
CA VAL A 132 1.71 -5.71 -13.57
C VAL A 132 2.33 -4.31 -13.41
N GLU A 133 1.95 -3.36 -14.25
CA GLU A 133 2.42 -1.98 -14.19
C GLU A 133 2.07 -1.31 -12.85
N THR A 134 0.82 -1.43 -12.39
CA THR A 134 0.40 -0.90 -11.08
C THR A 134 1.15 -1.59 -9.93
N THR A 135 1.41 -2.89 -10.05
CA THR A 135 2.18 -3.64 -9.07
C THR A 135 3.63 -3.14 -8.95
N ILE A 136 4.30 -2.90 -10.08
CA ILE A 136 5.68 -2.40 -10.10
C ILE A 136 5.75 -0.94 -9.64
N SER A 137 4.79 -0.11 -10.03
CA SER A 137 4.81 1.33 -9.73
C SER A 137 4.36 1.66 -8.30
N HIS A 138 3.40 0.93 -7.75
CA HIS A 138 2.78 1.27 -6.46
C HIS A 138 3.07 0.23 -5.38
N TYR A 139 2.80 -1.06 -5.63
CA TYR A 139 2.83 -2.06 -4.56
C TYR A 139 4.25 -2.48 -4.17
N VAL A 140 5.14 -2.74 -5.13
CA VAL A 140 6.51 -3.18 -4.84
C VAL A 140 7.33 -2.12 -4.08
N PRO A 141 7.40 -0.85 -4.51
CA PRO A 141 8.19 0.16 -3.82
C PRO A 141 7.63 0.49 -2.44
N GLN A 142 6.30 0.51 -2.29
CA GLN A 142 5.64 0.71 -1.01
C GLN A 142 5.92 -0.44 -0.05
N MET A 143 5.87 -1.70 -0.52
CA MET A 143 6.15 -2.86 0.32
C MET A 143 7.59 -2.86 0.83
N ILE A 144 8.57 -2.54 -0.02
CA ILE A 144 9.98 -2.45 0.39
C ILE A 144 10.18 -1.34 1.41
N SER A 145 9.59 -0.17 1.16
CA SER A 145 9.65 0.97 2.10
C SER A 145 8.96 0.64 3.43
N ALA A 146 7.78 0.01 3.39
CA ALA A 146 7.00 -0.37 4.55
C ALA A 146 7.68 -1.45 5.40
N LEU A 147 8.61 -2.23 4.85
CA LEU A 147 9.43 -3.17 5.60
C LEU A 147 10.72 -2.52 6.12
N ALA A 148 11.37 -1.69 5.30
CA ALA A 148 12.65 -1.09 5.63
C ALA A 148 12.55 -0.04 6.75
N PHE A 149 11.58 0.86 6.70
CA PHE A 149 11.47 1.95 7.69
C PHE A 149 11.19 1.47 9.11
N PRO A 150 10.26 0.54 9.37
CA PRO A 150 10.06 -0.01 10.71
C PRO A 150 11.30 -0.71 11.25
N VAL A 151 12.06 -1.43 10.41
CA VAL A 151 13.31 -2.08 10.83
C VAL A 151 14.37 -1.05 11.22
N ILE A 152 14.55 0.00 10.41
CA ILE A 152 15.49 1.09 10.71
C ILE A 152 15.09 1.81 11.99
N ALA A 153 13.80 2.10 12.17
CA ALA A 153 13.27 2.72 13.36
C ALA A 153 13.47 1.83 14.60
N LEU A 154 13.19 0.51 14.50
CA LEU A 154 13.40 -0.45 15.58
C LEU A 154 14.86 -0.49 16.00
N LEU A 155 15.79 -0.60 15.04
CA LEU A 155 17.22 -0.64 15.33
C LEU A 155 17.68 0.69 15.95
N GLY A 156 17.31 1.83 15.36
CA GLY A 156 17.67 3.15 15.85
C GLY A 156 17.17 3.42 17.27
N LEU A 157 15.89 3.12 17.54
CA LEU A 157 15.30 3.25 18.88
C LEU A 157 15.93 2.27 19.87
N SER A 158 16.24 1.04 19.46
CA SER A 158 16.84 0.04 20.35
C SER A 158 18.25 0.44 20.81
N PHE A 159 19.04 1.09 19.94
CA PHE A 159 20.34 1.65 20.33
C PHE A 159 20.23 2.80 21.33
N MET A 160 19.17 3.60 21.28
CA MET A 160 18.95 4.70 22.22
C MET A 160 18.36 4.20 23.54
N ASN A 161 17.22 3.50 23.47
CA ASN A 161 16.55 2.91 24.62
C ASN A 161 15.68 1.73 24.18
N TRP A 162 16.10 0.52 24.56
CA TRP A 162 15.41 -0.72 24.22
C TRP A 162 13.99 -0.83 24.80
N GLN A 163 13.71 -0.19 25.95
CA GLN A 163 12.38 -0.20 26.57
C GLN A 163 11.37 0.63 25.76
N MET A 164 11.80 1.79 25.25
CA MET A 164 10.97 2.63 24.37
C MET A 164 10.74 1.96 23.01
N ALA A 165 11.78 1.31 22.46
CA ALA A 165 11.65 0.53 21.24
C ALA A 165 10.63 -0.61 21.42
N LEU A 166 10.71 -1.36 22.52
CA LEU A 166 9.77 -2.44 22.81
C LEU A 166 8.34 -1.91 22.96
N ALA A 167 8.13 -0.81 23.70
CA ALA A 167 6.82 -0.20 23.90
C ALA A 167 6.15 0.25 22.60
N MET A 168 6.93 0.79 21.65
CA MET A 168 6.42 1.18 20.34
C MET A 168 6.12 -0.04 19.46
N PHE A 169 7.05 -0.99 19.40
CA PHE A 169 6.98 -2.09 18.44
C PHE A 169 6.16 -3.28 18.91
N ILE A 170 5.76 -3.36 20.19
CA ILE A 170 4.88 -4.42 20.67
C ILE A 170 3.51 -4.40 19.97
N ALA A 171 3.03 -3.23 19.56
CA ALA A 171 1.78 -3.10 18.81
C ALA A 171 1.84 -3.73 17.41
N LEU A 172 3.01 -3.78 16.79
CA LEU A 172 3.22 -4.30 15.44
C LEU A 172 2.88 -5.81 15.31
N PRO A 173 3.45 -6.73 16.11
CA PRO A 173 3.11 -8.15 16.05
C PRO A 173 1.65 -8.40 16.42
N PHE A 174 1.07 -7.66 17.36
CA PHE A 174 -0.36 -7.78 17.69
C PHE A 174 -1.26 -7.38 16.50
N SER A 175 -0.95 -6.27 15.83
CA SER A 175 -1.66 -5.87 14.61
C SER A 175 -1.50 -6.90 13.50
N LEU A 176 -0.30 -7.44 13.29
CA LEU A 176 -0.06 -8.47 12.27
C LEU A 176 -0.80 -9.77 12.59
N LEU A 177 -0.87 -10.16 13.86
CA LEU A 177 -1.59 -11.35 14.31
C LEU A 177 -3.09 -11.25 13.99
N ILE A 178 -3.71 -10.08 14.20
CA ILE A 178 -5.12 -9.86 13.89
C ILE A 178 -5.37 -9.99 12.38
N VAL A 179 -4.54 -9.36 11.57
CA VAL A 179 -4.63 -9.44 10.09
C VAL A 179 -4.40 -10.89 9.61
N TRP A 180 -3.45 -11.58 10.22
CA TRP A 180 -3.17 -12.97 9.88
C TRP A 180 -4.33 -13.90 10.22
N LEU A 181 -4.93 -13.73 11.41
CA LEU A 181 -6.10 -14.50 11.84
C LEU A 181 -7.33 -14.22 10.96
N SER A 182 -7.49 -12.98 10.48
CA SER A 182 -8.59 -12.61 9.59
C SER A 182 -8.42 -13.12 8.15
N ASN A 183 -7.23 -13.57 7.75
CA ASN A 183 -6.95 -14.01 6.38
C ASN A 183 -7.87 -15.15 5.92
N GLY A 184 -8.15 -16.13 6.80
CA GLY A 184 -9.07 -17.22 6.49
C GLY A 184 -10.51 -16.75 6.24
N LEU A 185 -10.98 -15.77 7.02
CA LEU A 185 -12.27 -15.12 6.81
C LEU A 185 -12.26 -14.30 5.51
N GLN A 186 -11.14 -13.64 5.20
CA GLN A 186 -10.96 -12.79 4.02
C GLN A 186 -11.09 -13.57 2.74
N LEU A 187 -10.37 -14.69 2.67
CA LEU A 187 -10.41 -15.58 1.52
C LEU A 187 -11.83 -16.09 1.27
N ARG A 188 -12.54 -16.52 2.34
CA ARG A 188 -13.92 -17.01 2.21
C ARG A 188 -14.92 -15.94 1.76
N LEU A 189 -14.85 -14.74 2.34
CA LEU A 189 -15.74 -13.63 1.95
C LEU A 189 -15.40 -13.11 0.54
N SER A 190 -14.11 -13.01 0.21
CA SER A 190 -13.64 -12.59 -1.10
C SER A 190 -14.07 -13.58 -2.18
N GLN A 191 -13.96 -14.89 -1.95
CA GLN A 191 -14.46 -15.91 -2.88
C GLN A 191 -15.96 -15.75 -3.16
N LYS A 192 -16.79 -15.61 -2.12
CA LYS A 192 -18.24 -15.38 -2.29
C LYS A 192 -18.56 -14.10 -3.05
N HIS A 193 -17.82 -13.03 -2.76
CA HIS A 193 -17.96 -11.77 -3.48
C HIS A 193 -17.57 -11.90 -4.96
N ILE A 194 -16.46 -12.60 -5.26
CA ILE A 194 -16.02 -12.86 -6.64
C ILE A 194 -17.04 -13.72 -7.37
N GLU A 195 -17.55 -14.80 -6.76
CA GLU A 195 -18.60 -15.65 -7.33
C GLU A 195 -19.86 -14.85 -7.65
N ALA A 196 -20.35 -14.02 -6.70
CA ALA A 196 -21.52 -13.18 -6.92
C ALA A 196 -21.28 -12.11 -8.02
N LYS A 197 -20.05 -11.60 -8.12
CA LYS A 197 -19.66 -10.65 -9.17
C LYS A 197 -19.68 -11.32 -10.55
N VAL A 198 -19.10 -12.51 -10.68
CA VAL A 198 -19.09 -13.28 -11.93
C VAL A 198 -20.52 -13.65 -12.34
N ASP A 199 -21.35 -14.13 -11.42
CA ASP A 199 -22.76 -14.45 -11.70
C ASP A 199 -23.54 -13.22 -12.17
N SER A 200 -23.41 -12.07 -11.49
CA SER A 200 -24.08 -10.83 -11.91
C SER A 200 -23.64 -10.36 -13.30
N ALA A 201 -22.36 -10.49 -13.65
CA ALA A 201 -21.84 -10.14 -14.97
C ALA A 201 -22.37 -11.08 -16.06
N SER A 202 -22.42 -12.39 -15.78
CA SER A 202 -22.99 -13.39 -16.70
C SER A 202 -24.48 -13.14 -16.96
N ARG A 203 -25.27 -12.87 -15.91
CA ARG A 203 -26.71 -12.55 -16.04
C ARG A 203 -26.94 -11.25 -16.81
N LEU A 204 -26.10 -10.25 -16.60
CA LEU A 204 -26.16 -9.01 -17.36
C LEU A 204 -25.87 -9.27 -18.85
N GLN A 205 -24.86 -10.09 -19.16
CA GLN A 205 -24.53 -10.46 -20.53
C GLN A 205 -25.68 -11.22 -21.21
N GLU A 206 -26.28 -12.20 -20.53
CA GLU A 206 -27.45 -12.95 -21.01
C GLU A 206 -28.63 -12.02 -21.30
N TYR A 207 -28.89 -11.06 -20.40
CA TYR A 207 -29.95 -10.07 -20.57
C TYR A 207 -29.71 -9.15 -21.77
N LEU A 208 -28.47 -8.68 -21.98
CA LEU A 208 -28.12 -7.84 -23.12
C LEU A 208 -28.26 -8.58 -24.45
N LEU A 209 -27.76 -9.82 -24.53
CA LEU A 209 -27.86 -10.66 -25.72
C LEU A 209 -29.32 -11.04 -26.02
N GLY A 210 -30.12 -11.34 -25.00
CA GLY A 210 -31.53 -11.69 -25.11
C GLY A 210 -32.50 -10.51 -25.19
N MET A 211 -32.03 -9.26 -25.11
CA MET A 211 -32.89 -8.09 -24.91
C MET A 211 -33.94 -7.92 -26.03
N ARG A 212 -33.56 -8.20 -27.28
CA ARG A 212 -34.47 -8.11 -28.43
C ARG A 212 -35.60 -9.14 -28.31
N GLU A 213 -35.28 -10.36 -27.92
CA GLU A 213 -36.21 -11.47 -27.71
C GLU A 213 -37.16 -11.21 -26.53
N ILE A 214 -36.63 -10.63 -25.45
CA ILE A 214 -37.40 -10.28 -24.24
C ILE A 214 -38.43 -9.20 -24.58
N LYS A 215 -38.01 -8.17 -25.33
CA LYS A 215 -38.91 -7.09 -25.77
C LYS A 215 -39.93 -7.55 -26.80
N SER A 216 -39.57 -8.42 -27.75
CA SER A 216 -40.50 -8.92 -28.77
C SER A 216 -41.60 -9.80 -28.21
N HIS A 217 -41.31 -10.55 -27.13
CA HIS A 217 -42.29 -11.39 -26.45
C HIS A 217 -42.97 -10.70 -25.24
N ASN A 218 -42.69 -9.41 -25.01
CA ASN A 218 -43.21 -8.64 -23.87
C ASN A 218 -42.92 -9.29 -22.49
N LEU A 219 -41.80 -10.02 -22.37
CA LEU A 219 -41.38 -10.80 -21.19
C LEU A 219 -40.51 -9.99 -20.21
N SER A 220 -40.65 -8.66 -20.21
CA SER A 220 -39.76 -7.73 -19.50
C SER A 220 -39.74 -7.90 -17.97
N GLY A 221 -40.71 -8.62 -17.36
CA GLY A 221 -40.87 -8.78 -15.92
C GLY A 221 -40.06 -9.93 -15.29
N GLU A 222 -40.30 -11.18 -15.68
CA GLU A 222 -39.73 -12.35 -14.99
C GLU A 222 -38.22 -12.51 -15.17
N ARG A 223 -37.68 -12.22 -16.37
CA ARG A 223 -36.22 -12.29 -16.60
C ARG A 223 -35.47 -11.14 -15.95
N PHE A 224 -36.16 -10.03 -15.66
CA PHE A 224 -35.59 -8.91 -14.93
C PHE A 224 -35.42 -9.25 -13.43
N GLU A 225 -36.30 -10.08 -12.85
CA GLU A 225 -36.16 -10.51 -11.45
C GLU A 225 -34.87 -11.29 -11.21
N ARG A 226 -34.51 -12.24 -12.09
CA ARG A 226 -33.25 -13.00 -11.98
C ARG A 226 -32.02 -12.10 -12.01
N LEU A 227 -32.00 -11.10 -12.89
CA LEU A 227 -30.91 -10.12 -12.97
C LEU A 227 -30.86 -9.26 -11.70
N ARG A 228 -32.03 -8.79 -11.23
CA ARG A 228 -32.17 -8.00 -10.00
C ARG A 228 -31.71 -8.79 -8.78
N GLU A 229 -32.04 -10.08 -8.69
CA GLU A 229 -31.60 -10.98 -7.63
C GLU A 229 -30.08 -11.18 -7.63
N ALA A 230 -29.48 -11.34 -8.81
CA ALA A 230 -28.02 -11.47 -8.94
C ALA A 230 -27.30 -10.20 -8.44
N PHE A 231 -27.78 -9.01 -8.82
CA PHE A 231 -27.26 -7.75 -8.28
C PHE A 231 -27.54 -7.57 -6.78
N ALA A 232 -28.71 -7.99 -6.29
CA ALA A 232 -29.02 -7.96 -4.86
C ALA A 232 -28.13 -8.93 -4.05
N ARG A 233 -27.72 -10.06 -4.65
CA ARG A 233 -26.75 -10.99 -4.07
C ARG A 233 -25.35 -10.38 -4.04
N LEU A 234 -24.90 -9.77 -5.14
CA LEU A 234 -23.64 -9.05 -5.19
C LEU A 234 -23.58 -7.92 -4.15
N MET A 235 -24.66 -7.14 -4.01
CA MET A 235 -24.76 -6.09 -3.00
C MET A 235 -24.65 -6.68 -1.58
N ARG A 236 -25.38 -7.75 -1.28
CA ARG A 236 -25.32 -8.41 0.03
C ARG A 236 -23.93 -8.96 0.36
N GLU A 237 -23.28 -9.64 -0.57
CA GLU A 237 -21.93 -10.17 -0.35
C GLU A 237 -20.89 -9.04 -0.26
N SER A 238 -21.04 -7.94 -1.01
CA SER A 238 -20.20 -6.74 -0.87
C SER A 238 -20.33 -6.10 0.51
N ILE A 239 -21.57 -5.86 0.97
CA ILE A 239 -21.84 -5.31 2.30
C ILE A 239 -21.31 -6.24 3.39
N LYS A 240 -21.44 -7.56 3.22
CA LYS A 240 -20.93 -8.52 4.19
C LYS A 240 -19.41 -8.54 4.24
N LEU A 241 -18.75 -8.48 3.08
CA LEU A 241 -17.29 -8.40 3.00
C LEU A 241 -16.78 -7.15 3.72
N GLU A 242 -17.34 -5.99 3.40
CA GLU A 242 -16.92 -4.71 3.98
C GLU A 242 -17.34 -4.57 5.45
N GLY A 243 -18.56 -4.98 5.81
CA GLY A 243 -19.08 -4.93 7.17
C GLY A 243 -18.37 -5.88 8.14
N MET A 244 -17.83 -7.01 7.65
CA MET A 244 -17.04 -7.91 8.49
C MET A 244 -15.56 -7.52 8.50
N MET A 245 -15.00 -7.06 7.39
CA MET A 245 -13.55 -6.76 7.30
C MET A 245 -13.18 -5.34 7.67
N GLY A 246 -14.05 -4.37 7.43
CA GLY A 246 -13.84 -2.98 7.81
C GLY A 246 -13.51 -2.85 9.30
N PRO A 247 -14.35 -3.37 10.21
CA PRO A 247 -14.08 -3.31 11.65
C PRO A 247 -12.78 -4.00 12.06
N VAL A 248 -12.49 -5.18 11.49
CA VAL A 248 -11.25 -5.93 11.80
C VAL A 248 -10.01 -5.13 11.41
N MET A 249 -10.01 -4.53 10.22
CA MET A 249 -8.91 -3.68 9.77
C MET A 249 -8.79 -2.41 10.61
N MET A 250 -9.91 -1.80 11.01
CA MET A 250 -9.90 -0.63 11.89
C MET A 250 -9.31 -0.94 13.26
N VAL A 251 -9.62 -2.10 13.84
CA VAL A 251 -9.02 -2.56 15.10
C VAL A 251 -7.52 -2.80 14.95
N ALA A 252 -7.09 -3.43 13.85
CA ALA A 252 -5.66 -3.63 13.58
C ALA A 252 -4.91 -2.29 13.46
N ILE A 253 -5.47 -1.31 12.73
CA ILE A 253 -4.90 0.03 12.61
C ILE A 253 -4.88 0.76 13.95
N ALA A 254 -5.95 0.66 14.75
CA ALA A 254 -6.03 1.28 16.07
C ALA A 254 -4.96 0.72 17.02
N ILE A 255 -4.76 -0.60 17.02
CA ILE A 255 -3.70 -1.25 17.80
C ILE A 255 -2.33 -0.79 17.32
N MET A 256 -2.08 -0.78 16.01
CA MET A 256 -0.82 -0.27 15.45
C MET A 256 -0.54 1.18 15.92
N ARG A 257 -1.56 2.05 15.90
CA ARG A 257 -1.43 3.44 16.37
C ARG A 257 -1.22 3.56 17.88
N SER A 258 -1.79 2.64 18.67
CA SER A 258 -1.63 2.62 20.12
C SER A 258 -0.17 2.41 20.56
N GLY A 259 0.70 1.84 19.71
CA GLY A 259 2.12 1.70 19.99
C GLY A 259 2.81 3.04 20.27
N LEU A 260 2.47 4.09 19.51
CA LEU A 260 2.97 5.44 19.78
C LEU A 260 2.48 5.96 21.13
N THR A 261 1.21 5.73 21.47
CA THR A 261 0.62 6.14 22.74
C THR A 261 1.29 5.44 23.93
N LEU A 262 1.55 4.13 23.82
CA LEU A 262 2.27 3.35 24.83
C LEU A 262 3.70 3.86 25.01
N MET A 263 4.39 4.15 23.91
CA MET A 263 5.74 4.74 23.93
C MET A 263 5.75 6.10 24.65
N VAL A 264 4.78 6.98 24.36
CA VAL A 264 4.68 8.29 25.04
C VAL A 264 4.41 8.12 26.53
N PHE A 265 3.51 7.21 26.91
CA PHE A 265 3.19 6.95 28.31
C PHE A 265 4.40 6.39 29.09
N LEU A 266 5.08 5.41 28.51
CA LEU A 266 6.27 4.79 29.10
C LEU A 266 7.46 5.76 29.12
N GLY A 267 7.62 6.58 28.09
CA GLY A 267 8.61 7.66 28.05
C GLY A 267 8.37 8.72 29.12
N ALA A 268 7.12 9.12 29.36
CA ALA A 268 6.77 10.04 30.44
C ALA A 268 7.05 9.45 31.82
N TYR A 269 6.78 8.16 32.02
CA TYR A 269 7.09 7.45 33.26
C TYR A 269 8.60 7.36 33.51
N LEU A 270 9.39 6.98 32.51
CA LEU A 270 10.85 6.90 32.61
C LEU A 270 11.51 8.28 32.80
N LEU A 271 10.94 9.32 32.20
CA LEU A 271 11.36 10.71 32.41
C LEU A 271 11.11 11.15 33.86
N ALA A 272 9.94 10.81 34.42
CA ALA A 272 9.62 11.10 35.82
C ALA A 272 10.48 10.31 36.81
N GLY A 273 10.91 9.10 36.43
CA GLY A 273 11.84 8.27 37.22
C GLY A 273 13.32 8.68 37.12
N GLY A 274 13.68 9.61 36.23
CA GLY A 274 15.05 10.07 36.03
C GLY A 274 15.98 9.11 35.29
N GLU A 275 15.48 7.97 34.80
CA GLU A 275 16.25 7.00 34.00
C GLU A 275 16.39 7.42 32.53
N LEU A 276 15.52 8.33 32.07
CA LEU A 276 15.63 8.97 30.77
C LEU A 276 16.04 10.43 30.94
N THR A 277 17.25 10.77 30.54
CA THR A 277 17.63 12.15 30.24
C THR A 277 17.05 12.52 28.89
N LEU A 278 16.33 13.65 28.82
CA LEU A 278 16.01 14.26 27.53
C LEU A 278 17.34 14.50 26.80
N PRO A 279 17.45 14.16 25.51
CA PRO A 279 18.66 14.45 24.76
C PRO A 279 18.87 15.97 24.77
N VAL A 280 19.89 16.39 25.51
CA VAL A 280 20.36 17.77 25.63
C VAL A 280 20.94 18.22 24.29
#